data_AF-A0A2W6MRI0-F1
#
_entry.id   AF-A0A2W6MRI0-F1
#
_cell.length_a   1.000
_cell.length_b   1.000
_cell.length_c   1.000
_cell.angle_alpha   90.00
_cell.angle_beta   90.00
_cell.angle_gamma   90.00
#
_symmetry.space_group_name_H-M   'P 1'
#
loop_
_entity.id
_entity.type
_entity.pdbx_description
1 polymer ?
#
loop_
_entity_poly.entity_id
_entity_poly.type
_entity_poly.pdbx_seq_one_letter_code
_entity_poly.pdbx_strand_id
1 'polypeptide(L)'
;MFRSLSIGMKLVISVAISIVLGLIVFVFIISAQVKDNISDEVEDKINQASKRYANLIEGSFNETIILAKSASYTINSILKTKGSVRMPNLEYIIKNSFESSSYATYAFLILEDTSVLEGGNINPKYLDNKGHYGMVFL
;
A
#
# COMPACT_ATOMS: atom_id res chain seq x y z
N MET A 1 -51.07 38.03 29.17
CA MET A 1 -50.06 38.30 30.22
C MET A 1 -49.17 39.51 29.89
N PHE A 2 -48.65 39.68 28.66
CA PHE A 2 -47.77 40.82 28.32
C PHE A 2 -48.38 42.22 28.50
N ARG A 3 -49.69 42.38 28.25
CA ARG A 3 -50.39 43.67 28.34
C ARG A 3 -50.42 44.26 29.77
N SER A 4 -50.46 43.43 30.81
CA SER A 4 -50.56 43.84 32.23
C SER A 4 -49.21 44.17 32.90
N LEU A 5 -48.09 44.08 32.17
CA LEU A 5 -46.76 44.39 32.69
C LEU A 5 -46.46 45.90 32.66
N SER A 6 -45.63 46.36 33.61
CA SER A 6 -45.04 47.70 33.60
C SER A 6 -44.18 47.90 32.34
N ILE A 7 -44.02 49.16 31.91
CA ILE A 7 -43.26 49.52 30.71
C ILE A 7 -41.82 48.95 30.77
N GLY A 8 -41.15 49.04 31.92
CA GLY A 8 -39.78 48.54 32.09
C GLY A 8 -39.67 47.03 31.90
N MET A 9 -40.64 46.26 32.42
CA MET A 9 -40.64 44.80 32.29
C MET A 9 -40.90 44.35 30.84
N LYS A 10 -41.75 45.06 30.09
CA LYS A 10 -41.97 44.80 28.65
C LYS A 10 -40.69 44.99 27.83
N LEU A 11 -39.91 46.03 28.16
CA LEU A 11 -38.65 46.35 27.51
C LEU A 11 -37.60 45.25 27.77
N VAL A 12 -37.46 44.83 29.03
CA VAL A 12 -36.56 43.74 29.43
C VAL A 12 -36.90 42.43 28.71
N ILE A 13 -38.19 42.05 28.66
CA ILE A 13 -38.60 40.81 27.98
C ILE A 13 -38.37 40.89 26.47
N SER A 14 -38.61 42.04 25.84
CA SER A 14 -38.34 42.23 24.41
C SER A 14 -36.85 42.03 24.09
N VAL A 15 -35.96 42.59 24.90
CA VAL A 15 -34.50 42.41 24.74
C VAL A 15 -34.11 40.95 24.97
N ALA A 16 -34.66 40.31 26.00
CA ALA A 16 -34.39 38.90 26.29
C ALA A 16 -34.78 37.99 25.12
N ILE A 17 -35.95 38.20 24.50
CA ILE A 17 -36.40 37.44 23.33
C ILE A 17 -35.45 37.65 22.15
N SER A 18 -35.04 38.89 21.87
CA SER A 18 -34.10 39.18 20.79
C SER A 18 -32.74 38.49 20.98
N ILE A 19 -32.23 38.45 22.22
CA ILE A 19 -30.98 37.74 22.54
C ILE A 19 -31.15 36.24 22.29
N VAL A 20 -32.24 35.64 22.76
CA VAL A 20 -32.51 34.21 22.58
C VAL A 20 -32.61 33.85 21.09
N LEU A 21 -33.31 34.65 20.29
CA LEU A 21 -33.40 34.43 18.84
C LEU A 21 -32.04 34.56 18.16
N GLY A 22 -31.22 35.55 18.55
CA GLY A 22 -29.86 35.72 18.04
C GLY A 22 -28.98 34.51 18.35
N LEU A 23 -29.07 33.96 19.57
CA LEU A 23 -28.34 32.76 19.95
C LEU A 23 -28.77 31.53 19.14
N ILE A 24 -30.07 31.36 18.88
CA ILE A 24 -30.58 30.25 18.07
C ILE A 24 -29.99 30.30 16.66
N VAL A 25 -30.02 31.48 16.01
CA VAL A 25 -29.45 31.66 14.67
C VAL A 25 -27.94 31.43 14.69
N PHE A 26 -27.25 31.95 15.70
CA PHE A 26 -25.80 31.77 15.84
C PHE A 26 -25.43 30.29 15.98
N VAL A 27 -26.11 29.54 16.85
CA VAL A 27 -25.90 28.09 17.01
C VAL A 27 -26.15 27.36 15.70
N PHE A 28 -27.18 27.73 14.95
CA PHE A 28 -27.48 27.10 13.66
C PHE A 28 -26.34 27.30 12.64
N ILE A 29 -25.86 28.54 12.50
CA ILE A 29 -24.77 28.88 11.56
C ILE A 29 -23.47 28.15 11.95
N ILE A 30 -23.10 28.20 13.23
CA ILE A 30 -21.87 27.55 13.71
C ILE A 30 -21.96 26.04 13.54
N SER A 31 -23.11 25.43 13.85
CA SER A 31 -23.29 23.99 13.70
C SER A 31 -23.18 23.54 12.23
N ALA A 32 -23.74 24.31 11.31
CA ALA A 32 -23.62 24.05 9.88
C ALA A 32 -22.17 24.13 9.40
N GLN A 33 -21.45 25.20 9.78
CA GLN A 33 -20.05 25.36 9.40
C GLN A 33 -19.13 24.29 10.01
N VAL A 34 -19.37 23.92 11.27
CA VAL A 34 -18.61 22.84 11.93
C VAL A 34 -18.85 21.50 11.24
N LYS A 35 -20.10 21.21 10.85
CA LYS A 35 -20.44 19.98 10.12
C LYS A 35 -19.67 19.89 8.81
N ASP A 36 -19.70 20.96 8.00
CA ASP A 36 -19.06 20.98 6.69
C ASP A 36 -17.53 20.84 6.84
N ASN A 37 -16.92 21.61 7.76
CA ASN A 37 -15.48 21.52 8.03
C ASN A 37 -15.04 20.12 8.49
N ILE A 38 -15.82 19.47 9.36
CA ILE A 38 -15.51 18.11 9.83
C ILE A 38 -15.65 17.11 8.68
N SER A 39 -16.65 17.27 7.82
CA SER A 39 -16.84 16.39 6.66
C SER A 39 -15.62 16.44 5.73
N ASP A 40 -15.18 17.65 5.38
CA ASP A 40 -14.02 17.86 4.50
C ASP A 40 -12.73 17.35 5.14
N GLU A 41 -12.51 17.62 6.44
CA GLU A 41 -11.32 17.13 7.14
C GLU A 41 -11.31 15.60 7.22
N VAL A 42 -12.44 14.97 7.50
CA VAL A 42 -12.55 13.50 7.53
C VAL A 42 -12.27 12.92 6.14
N GLU A 43 -12.84 13.49 5.09
CA GLU A 43 -12.58 13.08 3.71
C GLU A 43 -11.09 13.19 3.37
N ASP A 44 -10.45 14.31 3.70
CA ASP A 44 -9.02 14.52 3.48
C ASP A 44 -8.16 13.53 4.26
N LYS A 45 -8.47 13.26 5.53
CA LYS A 45 -7.73 12.28 6.34
C LYS A 45 -7.86 10.87 5.77
N ILE A 46 -9.07 10.48 5.33
CA ILE A 46 -9.29 9.17 4.70
C ILE A 46 -8.55 9.09 3.37
N ASN A 47 -8.59 10.14 2.55
CA ASN A 47 -7.88 10.20 1.27
C ASN A 47 -6.37 10.12 1.46
N GLN A 48 -5.81 10.85 2.43
CA GLN A 48 -4.38 10.81 2.75
C GLN A 48 -3.96 9.42 3.28
N ALA A 49 -4.75 8.83 4.17
CA ALA A 49 -4.49 7.48 4.68
C ALA A 49 -4.52 6.45 3.54
N SER A 50 -5.53 6.52 2.67
CA SER A 50 -5.68 5.65 1.50
C SER A 50 -4.51 5.78 0.54
N LYS A 51 -4.09 7.00 0.22
CA LYS A 51 -2.89 7.26 -0.61
C LYS A 51 -1.63 6.67 0.02
N ARG A 52 -1.46 6.78 1.34
CA ARG A 52 -0.32 6.19 2.04
C ARG A 52 -0.31 4.66 1.92
N TYR A 53 -1.46 4.01 2.07
CA TYR A 53 -1.56 2.55 1.88
C TYR A 53 -1.29 2.15 0.43
N ALA A 54 -1.84 2.89 -0.54
CA ALA A 54 -1.57 2.64 -1.95
C ALA A 54 -0.08 2.75 -2.27
N ASN A 55 0.59 3.80 -1.80
CA ASN A 55 2.03 3.99 -1.98
C ASN A 55 2.87 2.89 -1.32
N LEU A 56 2.45 2.40 -0.14
CA LEU A 56 3.13 1.29 0.53
C LEU A 56 3.03 0.01 -0.31
N ILE A 57 1.83 -0.33 -0.78
CA ILE A 57 1.59 -1.49 -1.63
C ILE A 57 2.38 -1.38 -2.94
N GLU A 58 2.30 -0.22 -3.61
CA GLU A 58 3.04 0.05 -4.84
C GLU A 58 4.55 -0.07 -4.63
N GLY A 59 5.08 0.49 -3.53
CA GLY A 59 6.47 0.37 -3.15
C GLY A 59 6.91 -1.07 -2.95
N SER A 60 6.13 -1.87 -2.21
CA SER A 60 6.40 -3.29 -2.00
C SER A 60 6.43 -4.07 -3.32
N PHE A 61 5.45 -3.86 -4.20
CA PHE A 61 5.42 -4.53 -5.50
C PHE A 61 6.58 -4.10 -6.39
N ASN A 62 6.88 -2.80 -6.46
CA ASN A 62 7.92 -2.28 -7.32
C ASN A 62 9.30 -2.79 -6.90
N GLU A 63 9.59 -2.84 -5.59
CA GLU A 63 10.82 -3.45 -5.07
C GLU A 63 10.93 -4.91 -5.52
N THR A 64 9.93 -5.74 -5.24
CA THR A 64 9.96 -7.17 -5.62
C THR A 64 10.11 -7.38 -7.13
N ILE A 65 9.44 -6.57 -7.95
CA ILE A 65 9.54 -6.62 -9.41
C ILE A 65 10.95 -6.25 -9.89
N ILE A 66 11.55 -5.20 -9.31
CA ILE A 66 12.91 -4.77 -9.67
C ILE A 66 13.94 -5.85 -9.31
N LEU A 67 13.82 -6.46 -8.13
CA LEU A 67 14.70 -7.56 -7.72
C LEU A 67 14.57 -8.76 -8.67
N ALA A 68 13.34 -9.16 -9.01
CA ALA A 68 13.10 -10.24 -9.98
C ALA A 68 13.66 -9.93 -11.37
N LYS A 69 13.48 -8.69 -11.86
CA LYS A 69 14.04 -8.25 -13.15
C LYS A 69 15.57 -8.23 -13.13
N SER A 70 16.17 -7.77 -12.04
CA SER A 70 17.63 -7.73 -11.87
C SER A 70 18.24 -9.14 -11.87
N ALA A 71 17.64 -10.07 -11.13
CA ALA A 71 18.03 -11.47 -11.12
C ALA A 71 17.90 -12.09 -12.53
N SER A 72 16.76 -11.87 -13.19
CA SER A 72 16.51 -12.34 -14.56
C SER A 72 17.51 -11.76 -15.57
N TYR A 73 17.84 -10.46 -15.46
CA TYR A 73 18.81 -9.81 -16.34
C TYR A 73 20.20 -10.44 -16.18
N THR A 74 20.64 -10.64 -14.94
CA THR A 74 21.92 -11.28 -14.63
C THR A 74 21.99 -12.70 -15.20
N ILE A 75 20.96 -13.52 -14.96
CA ILE A 75 20.87 -14.90 -15.48
C ILE A 75 20.90 -14.89 -17.02
N ASN A 76 20.08 -14.06 -17.65
CA ASN A 76 20.03 -13.94 -19.10
C ASN A 76 21.34 -13.47 -19.70
N SER A 77 22.05 -12.55 -19.04
CA SER A 77 23.37 -12.10 -19.49
C SER A 77 24.37 -13.26 -19.48
N ILE A 78 24.39 -14.09 -18.43
CA ILE A 78 25.28 -15.25 -18.34
C ILE A 78 24.95 -16.24 -19.46
N LEU A 79 23.67 -16.58 -19.63
CA LEU A 79 23.23 -17.52 -20.67
C LEU A 79 23.59 -17.02 -22.08
N LYS A 80 23.40 -15.73 -22.36
CA LYS A 80 23.77 -15.15 -23.67
C LYS A 80 25.28 -15.15 -23.93
N THR A 81 26.10 -14.94 -22.89
CA THR A 81 27.56 -14.85 -23.06
C THR A 81 28.24 -16.22 -23.05
N LYS A 82 27.76 -17.17 -22.25
CA LYS A 82 28.42 -18.47 -22.04
C LYS A 82 27.68 -19.65 -22.68
N GLY A 83 26.39 -19.49 -23.00
CA GLY A 83 25.52 -20.58 -23.48
C GLY A 83 25.00 -21.49 -22.37
N SER A 84 25.56 -21.37 -21.16
CA SER A 84 25.34 -22.29 -20.05
C SER A 84 25.58 -21.62 -18.69
N VAL A 85 25.06 -22.23 -17.62
CA VAL A 85 25.20 -21.75 -16.24
C VAL A 85 25.23 -22.91 -15.26
N ARG A 86 26.05 -22.81 -14.22
CA ARG A 86 26.10 -23.82 -13.14
C ARG A 86 24.99 -23.57 -12.12
N MET A 87 24.36 -24.63 -11.61
CA MET A 87 23.29 -24.52 -10.61
C MET A 87 23.66 -23.67 -9.38
N PRO A 88 24.85 -23.83 -8.75
CA PRO A 88 25.23 -22.99 -7.60
C PRO A 88 25.26 -21.49 -7.92
N ASN A 89 25.52 -21.09 -9.17
CA ASN A 89 25.50 -19.69 -9.57
C ASN A 89 24.06 -19.17 -9.65
N LEU A 90 23.13 -19.97 -10.16
CA LEU A 90 21.71 -19.61 -10.19
C LEU A 90 21.16 -19.47 -8.77
N GLU A 91 21.47 -20.42 -7.89
CA GLU A 91 21.07 -20.34 -6.49
C GLU A 91 21.64 -19.09 -5.81
N TYR A 92 22.92 -18.78 -6.04
CA TYR A 92 23.56 -17.58 -5.50
C TYR A 92 22.91 -16.29 -6.00
N ILE A 93 22.65 -16.18 -7.31
CA ILE A 93 22.01 -14.99 -7.89
C ILE A 93 20.63 -14.77 -7.26
N ILE A 94 19.82 -15.83 -7.16
CA ILE A 94 18.46 -15.71 -6.63
C ILE A 94 18.50 -15.40 -5.13
N LYS A 95 19.26 -16.15 -4.33
CA LYS A 95 19.38 -15.89 -2.89
C LYS A 95 19.85 -14.47 -2.63
N ASN A 96 20.95 -14.03 -3.24
CA ASN A 96 21.47 -12.69 -3.00
C ASN A 96 20.56 -11.57 -3.54
N SER A 97 19.78 -11.84 -4.59
CA SER A 97 18.84 -10.83 -5.11
C SER A 97 17.66 -10.62 -4.15
N PHE A 98 17.27 -11.64 -3.38
CA PHE A 98 16.11 -11.58 -2.49
C PHE A 98 16.47 -11.56 -1.00
N GLU A 99 17.74 -11.77 -0.62
CA GLU A 99 18.23 -11.69 0.77
C GLU A 99 17.98 -10.31 1.41
N SER A 100 18.01 -9.25 0.59
CA SER A 100 17.72 -7.88 1.02
C SER A 100 16.25 -7.47 0.87
N SER A 101 15.38 -8.34 0.33
CA SER A 101 13.98 -7.99 0.14
C SER A 101 13.24 -7.96 1.46
N SER A 102 12.56 -6.85 1.73
CA SER A 102 11.71 -6.74 2.94
C SER A 102 10.31 -7.33 2.74
N TYR A 103 9.94 -7.66 1.50
CA TYR A 103 8.57 -8.01 1.12
C TYR A 103 8.42 -9.39 0.48
N ALA A 104 9.50 -9.97 -0.07
CA ALA A 104 9.46 -11.32 -0.65
C ALA A 104 9.77 -12.38 0.41
N THR A 105 8.80 -13.26 0.70
CA THR A 105 9.02 -14.41 1.61
C THR A 105 9.64 -15.61 0.90
N TYR A 106 9.40 -15.74 -0.40
CA TYR A 106 9.90 -16.84 -1.22
C TYR A 106 10.24 -16.33 -2.61
N ALA A 107 11.25 -16.93 -3.23
CA ALA A 107 11.51 -16.82 -4.65
C ALA A 107 11.48 -18.22 -5.28
N PHE A 108 11.19 -18.32 -6.57
CA PHE A 108 11.26 -19.61 -7.26
C PHE A 108 11.93 -19.46 -8.62
N LEU A 109 12.57 -20.54 -9.05
CA LEU A 109 13.14 -20.69 -10.38
C LEU A 109 12.53 -21.91 -11.04
N ILE A 110 12.09 -21.72 -12.28
CA ILE A 110 11.67 -22.79 -13.17
C ILE A 110 12.57 -22.72 -14.41
N LEU A 111 13.18 -23.85 -14.77
CA LEU A 111 13.89 -24.02 -16.03
C LEU A 111 13.17 -25.09 -16.83
N GLU A 112 12.58 -24.68 -17.95
CA GLU A 112 11.94 -25.60 -18.90
C GLU A 112 12.96 -26.38 -19.72
N ASP A 113 14.15 -25.82 -19.92
CA ASP A 113 15.24 -26.50 -20.61
C ASP A 113 16.45 -26.62 -19.68
N THR A 114 16.73 -27.84 -19.20
CA THR A 114 17.88 -28.12 -18.33
C THR A 114 19.19 -28.26 -19.10
N SER A 115 19.19 -28.23 -20.44
CA SER A 115 20.42 -28.30 -21.24
C SER A 115 21.34 -27.10 -21.04
N VAL A 116 20.77 -25.97 -20.57
CA VAL A 116 21.51 -24.77 -20.18
C VAL A 116 22.35 -24.96 -18.91
N LEU A 117 22.16 -26.06 -18.18
CA LEU A 117 22.87 -26.32 -16.94
C LEU A 117 24.20 -27.03 -17.18
N GLU A 118 25.27 -26.43 -16.68
CA GLU A 118 26.61 -26.99 -16.71
C GLU A 118 26.92 -27.84 -15.46
N GLY A 119 27.46 -29.04 -15.68
CA GLY A 119 27.84 -29.97 -14.61
C GLY A 119 26.65 -30.80 -14.13
N GLY A 120 26.51 -31.99 -14.73
CA GLY A 120 25.31 -32.84 -14.72
C GLY A 120 24.86 -33.50 -13.41
N ASN A 121 25.04 -32.88 -12.26
CA ASN A 121 24.43 -33.33 -10.99
C ASN A 121 23.26 -32.43 -10.62
N ILE A 122 22.17 -32.54 -11.38
CA ILE A 122 20.87 -31.96 -11.00
C ILE A 122 20.22 -32.93 -10.01
N ASN A 123 19.78 -32.43 -8.85
CA ASN A 123 19.11 -33.27 -7.87
C ASN A 123 17.74 -33.71 -8.42
N PRO A 124 17.47 -35.03 -8.55
CA PRO A 124 16.21 -35.52 -9.13
C PRO A 124 14.95 -35.04 -8.40
N LYS A 125 15.06 -34.67 -7.12
CA LYS A 125 13.93 -34.14 -6.34
C LYS A 125 13.40 -32.80 -6.85
N TYR A 126 14.19 -32.09 -7.64
CA TYR A 126 13.83 -30.80 -8.25
C TYR A 126 13.46 -30.96 -9.72
N LEU A 127 13.39 -32.19 -10.24
CA LEU A 127 12.97 -32.49 -11.61
C LEU A 127 11.52 -32.98 -11.62
N ASP A 128 10.74 -32.52 -12.59
CA ASP A 128 9.44 -33.11 -12.89
C ASP A 128 9.58 -34.35 -13.80
N ASN A 129 8.46 -35.01 -14.08
CA ASN A 129 8.43 -36.20 -14.95
C ASN A 129 8.84 -35.93 -16.41
N LYS A 130 8.94 -34.65 -16.81
CA LYS A 130 9.34 -34.21 -18.15
C LYS A 130 10.80 -33.74 -18.19
N GLY A 131 11.49 -33.70 -17.04
CA GLY A 131 12.85 -33.23 -16.93
C GLY A 131 12.99 -31.73 -16.74
N HIS A 132 11.91 -30.99 -16.44
CA HIS A 132 12.00 -29.57 -16.09
C HIS A 132 12.52 -29.41 -14.66
N TYR A 133 13.29 -28.36 -14.41
CA TYR A 133 13.81 -28.04 -13.08
C TYR A 133 12.95 -26.99 -12.36
N GLY A 134 12.63 -27.24 -11.09
CA GLY A 134 11.90 -26.31 -10.24
C GLY A 134 12.45 -26.26 -8.81
N MET A 135 12.75 -25.07 -8.31
CA MET A 135 13.21 -24.87 -6.93
C MET A 135 12.59 -23.62 -6.31
N VAL A 136 12.20 -23.73 -5.04
CA VAL A 136 11.80 -22.61 -4.18
C VAL A 136 12.96 -22.26 -3.25
N PHE A 137 13.19 -20.96 -3.12
CA PHE A 137 14.20 -20.33 -2.28
C PHE A 137 13.48 -19.64 -1.12
N LEU A 138 13.96 -19.93 0.09
CA LEU A 138 13.59 -19.28 1.34
C LEU A 138 14.56 -18.12 1.61
#